data_AF-A0A2G1Z0Z4-F1
#
_entry.id   AF-A0A2G1Z0Z4-F1
#
_cell.length_a   1.000
_cell.length_b   1.000
_cell.length_c   1.000
_cell.angle_alpha   90.00
_cell.angle_beta   90.00
_cell.angle_gamma   90.00
#
_symmetry.space_group_name_H-M   'P 1'
#
loop_
_entity.id
_entity.type
_entity.pdbx_description
1 polymer ?
#
loop_
_entity_poly.entity_id
_entity_poly.type
_entity_poly.pdbx_seq_one_letter_code
_entity_poly.pdbx_strand_id
1 'polypeptide(L)'
;METAAKPKKKRLSPLSLRLSDAEREQLHLDAGSLAINAYIRKKLFGDNARLIRSRRHKQRRPSMDHEKIAKLLGMLGQSKLGPSLIAIAMAAETGSLPVTPELSEELHQACHDMRKIRTTLISALGIKLEERP
;
A
#
# COMPACT_ATOMS: atom_id res chain seq x y z
N MET A 1 16.78 -34.42 -33.10
CA MET A 1 15.62 -33.73 -33.70
C MET A 1 15.58 -32.32 -33.15
N GLU A 2 15.96 -31.37 -34.00
CA GLU A 2 16.17 -29.96 -33.65
C GLU A 2 14.82 -29.22 -33.70
N THR A 3 14.35 -28.69 -32.57
CA THR A 3 13.08 -27.95 -32.51
C THR A 3 13.29 -26.53 -33.00
N ALA A 4 12.92 -26.26 -34.25
CA ALA A 4 12.96 -24.91 -34.82
C ALA A 4 11.99 -23.95 -34.09
N ALA A 5 12.53 -22.85 -33.56
CA ALA A 5 11.74 -21.82 -32.88
C ALA A 5 10.85 -21.03 -33.88
N LYS A 6 9.56 -20.91 -33.57
CA LYS A 6 8.59 -20.17 -34.40
C LYS A 6 8.94 -18.67 -34.50
N PRO A 7 8.82 -18.03 -35.68
CA PRO A 7 9.16 -16.62 -35.86
C PRO A 7 8.19 -15.70 -35.10
N LYS A 8 8.75 -14.75 -34.33
CA LYS A 8 7.96 -13.76 -33.57
C LYS A 8 7.29 -12.79 -34.54
N LYS A 9 5.95 -12.67 -34.49
CA LYS A 9 5.19 -11.68 -35.29
C LYS A 9 5.66 -10.26 -34.98
N LYS A 10 6.03 -9.50 -36.01
CA LYS A 10 6.40 -8.08 -35.90
C LYS A 10 5.18 -7.30 -35.40
N ARG A 11 5.34 -6.53 -34.32
CA ARG A 11 4.28 -5.64 -33.81
C ARG A 11 4.17 -4.43 -34.74
N LEU A 12 2.93 -3.96 -34.95
CA LEU A 12 2.70 -2.69 -35.64
C LEU A 12 3.38 -1.55 -34.86
N SER A 13 3.93 -0.60 -35.60
CA SER A 13 4.49 0.62 -35.01
C SER A 13 3.41 1.40 -34.25
N PRO A 14 3.78 2.11 -33.17
CA PRO A 14 2.86 3.01 -32.49
C PRO A 14 2.30 4.08 -33.44
N LEU A 15 1.07 4.52 -33.19
CA LEU A 15 0.49 5.67 -33.87
C LEU A 15 1.10 6.96 -33.31
N SER A 16 1.79 7.73 -34.16
CA SER A 16 2.32 9.05 -33.83
C SER A 16 1.34 10.13 -34.26
N LEU A 17 0.98 11.04 -33.35
CA LEU A 17 0.09 12.18 -33.60
C LEU A 17 0.88 13.47 -33.40
N ARG A 18 0.83 14.39 -34.38
CA ARG A 18 1.36 15.75 -34.21
C ARG A 18 0.32 16.59 -33.48
N LEU A 19 0.76 17.29 -32.44
CA LEU A 19 -0.06 18.18 -31.62
C LEU A 19 0.68 19.49 -31.46
N SER A 20 -0.04 20.61 -31.51
CA SER A 20 0.45 21.89 -31.00
C SER A 20 0.54 21.85 -29.46
N ASP A 21 1.29 22.79 -28.88
CA ASP A 21 1.47 22.86 -27.43
C ASP A 21 0.14 23.08 -26.70
N ALA A 22 -0.73 23.95 -27.25
CA ALA A 22 -2.05 24.22 -26.70
C ALA A 22 -2.95 22.97 -26.70
N GLU A 23 -2.97 22.19 -27.79
CA GLU A 23 -3.74 20.94 -27.86
C GLU A 23 -3.21 19.89 -26.88
N ARG A 24 -1.89 19.87 -26.66
CA ARG A 24 -1.26 18.96 -25.71
C ARG A 24 -1.66 19.28 -24.27
N GLU A 25 -1.68 20.56 -23.90
CA GLU A 25 -2.11 21.01 -22.59
C GLU A 25 -3.60 20.70 -22.35
N GLN A 26 -4.46 20.96 -23.33
CA GLN A 26 -5.87 20.60 -23.25
C GLN A 26 -6.06 19.09 -23.02
N LEU A 27 -5.31 18.25 -23.74
CA LEU A 27 -5.34 16.80 -23.52
C LEU A 27 -4.89 16.38 -22.12
N HIS A 28 -3.94 17.11 -21.52
CA HIS A 28 -3.50 16.86 -20.15
C HIS A 28 -4.59 17.22 -19.13
N LEU A 29 -5.25 18.36 -19.31
CA LEU A 29 -6.34 18.80 -18.44
C LEU A 29 -7.54 17.85 -18.52
N ASP A 30 -7.96 17.52 -19.74
CA ASP A 30 -9.06 16.60 -20.01
C ASP A 30 -8.81 15.17 -19.48
N ALA A 31 -7.55 14.70 -19.53
CA ALA A 31 -7.21 13.35 -19.09
C ALA A 31 -7.30 13.18 -17.56
N GLY A 32 -7.13 14.27 -16.79
CA GLY A 32 -7.18 14.26 -15.33
C GLY A 32 -6.19 13.25 -14.72
N SER A 33 -6.72 12.16 -14.15
CA SER A 33 -5.93 11.09 -13.52
C SER A 33 -5.52 9.97 -14.48
N LEU A 34 -6.00 9.99 -15.73
CA LEU A 34 -5.68 8.99 -16.75
C LEU A 34 -4.40 9.36 -17.50
N ALA A 35 -3.67 8.35 -17.97
CA ALA A 35 -2.59 8.59 -18.92
C ALA A 35 -3.17 9.11 -20.26
N ILE A 36 -2.50 10.06 -20.91
CA ILE A 36 -2.94 10.69 -22.18
C ILE A 36 -3.37 9.63 -23.21
N ASN A 37 -2.55 8.60 -23.44
CA ASN A 37 -2.88 7.54 -24.40
C ASN A 37 -4.11 6.71 -23.99
N ALA A 38 -4.37 6.57 -22.69
CA ALA A 38 -5.58 5.90 -22.20
C ALA A 38 -6.82 6.79 -22.42
N TYR A 39 -6.70 8.10 -22.16
CA TYR A 39 -7.74 9.08 -22.45
C TYR A 39 -8.07 9.15 -23.95
N ILE A 40 -7.05 9.29 -24.81
CA ILE A 40 -7.22 9.30 -26.29
C ILE A 40 -7.94 8.03 -26.76
N ARG A 41 -7.54 6.85 -26.28
CA ARG A 41 -8.17 5.59 -26.68
C ARG A 41 -9.61 5.47 -26.17
N LYS A 42 -9.91 5.95 -24.96
CA LYS A 42 -11.27 6.00 -24.44
C LYS A 42 -12.15 6.93 -25.29
N LYS A 43 -11.63 8.09 -25.69
CA LYS A 43 -12.35 9.03 -26.57
C LYS A 43 -12.59 8.46 -27.97
N LEU A 44 -11.64 7.71 -28.53
CA LEU A 44 -11.73 7.14 -29.89
C LEU A 44 -12.56 5.85 -29.98
N PHE A 45 -12.48 4.97 -28.99
CA PHE A 45 -13.09 3.64 -29.06
C PHE A 45 -14.19 3.42 -27.99
N GLY A 46 -14.54 4.45 -27.22
CA GLY A 46 -15.54 4.41 -26.16
C GLY A 46 -15.18 3.44 -25.04
N ASP A 47 -16.19 2.93 -24.32
CA ASP A 47 -16.01 1.97 -23.22
C ASP A 47 -15.55 0.58 -23.70
N ASN A 48 -15.63 0.31 -25.01
CA ASN A 48 -15.11 -0.91 -25.64
C ASN A 48 -13.59 -0.84 -25.89
N ALA A 49 -12.96 0.30 -25.62
CA ALA A 49 -11.51 0.42 -25.58
C ALA A 49 -10.98 -0.52 -24.49
N ARG A 50 -10.59 -1.76 -24.85
CA ARG A 50 -9.74 -2.58 -23.98
C ARG A 50 -8.52 -1.74 -23.66
N LEU A 51 -8.51 -1.13 -22.48
CA LEU A 51 -7.33 -0.54 -21.87
C LEU A 51 -6.31 -1.66 -21.94
N ILE A 52 -5.32 -1.53 -22.83
CA ILE A 52 -4.17 -2.41 -22.81
C ILE A 52 -3.55 -2.05 -21.48
N ARG A 53 -3.89 -2.84 -20.46
CA ARG A 53 -3.35 -2.72 -19.12
C ARG A 53 -1.87 -2.94 -19.33
N SER A 54 -1.12 -1.85 -19.49
CA SER A 54 0.33 -1.89 -19.45
C SER A 54 0.61 -2.58 -18.13
N ARG A 55 1.14 -3.80 -18.20
CA ARG A 55 1.41 -4.66 -17.05
C ARG A 55 2.21 -3.92 -15.95
N ARG A 56 2.87 -2.83 -16.36
CA ARG A 56 3.66 -1.89 -15.56
C ARG A 56 2.84 -0.94 -14.68
N HIS A 57 1.56 -0.67 -14.98
CA HIS A 57 0.71 0.21 -14.14
C HIS A 57 0.23 -0.45 -12.84
N LYS A 58 0.44 -1.77 -12.67
CA LYS A 58 0.20 -2.48 -11.41
C LYS A 58 1.36 -2.33 -10.42
N GLN A 59 2.45 -1.66 -10.79
CA GLN A 59 3.36 -1.07 -9.81
C GLN A 59 2.82 0.32 -9.47
N ARG A 60 1.71 0.33 -8.71
CA ARG A 60 1.26 1.51 -7.99
C ARG A 60 2.47 1.97 -7.19
N ARG A 61 3.03 3.15 -7.52
CA ARG A 61 3.89 3.85 -6.57
C ARG A 61 3.07 3.98 -5.28
N PRO A 62 3.63 3.63 -4.11
CA PRO A 62 2.94 3.90 -2.87
C PRO A 62 2.53 5.38 -2.89
N SER A 63 1.27 5.68 -2.58
CA SER A 63 0.93 7.08 -2.32
C SER A 63 1.84 7.56 -1.17
N MET A 64 2.14 8.86 -1.11
CA MET A 64 2.96 9.44 -0.03
C MET A 64 2.53 8.97 1.37
N ASP A 65 1.24 8.64 1.53
CA ASP A 65 0.68 8.11 2.78
C ASP A 65 1.16 6.68 3.11
N HIS A 66 1.36 5.81 2.12
CA HIS A 66 1.83 4.44 2.34
C HIS A 66 3.29 4.41 2.85
N GLU A 67 4.16 5.31 2.37
CA GLU A 67 5.54 5.39 2.86
C GLU A 67 5.59 5.88 4.32
N LYS A 68 4.79 6.88 4.66
CA LYS A 68 4.67 7.38 6.05
C LYS A 68 4.14 6.30 6.98
N ILE A 69 3.12 5.55 6.57
CA ILE A 69 2.56 4.45 7.36
C ILE A 69 3.56 3.31 7.50
N ALA A 70 4.28 2.94 6.44
CA ALA A 70 5.31 1.90 6.50
C ALA A 70 6.46 2.30 7.45
N LYS A 71 6.88 3.57 7.43
CA LYS A 71 7.87 4.10 8.37
C LYS A 71 7.37 4.06 9.81
N LEU A 72 6.13 4.48 10.05
CA LEU A 72 5.51 4.42 11.38
C LEU A 72 5.45 2.97 11.90
N LEU A 73 5.04 2.01 11.06
CA LEU A 73 5.03 0.60 11.40
C LEU A 73 6.43 0.04 11.68
N GLY A 74 7.43 0.45 10.90
CA GLY A 74 8.82 0.09 11.14
C GLY A 74 9.32 0.59 12.50
N MET A 75 9.02 1.84 12.85
CA MET A 75 9.35 2.40 14.16
C MET A 75 8.61 1.68 15.31
N LEU A 76 7.35 1.30 15.08
CA LEU A 76 6.54 0.57 16.06
C LEU A 76 7.04 -0.88 16.23
N GLY A 77 7.50 -1.53 15.17
CA GLY A 77 8.15 -2.85 15.26
C GLY A 77 9.54 -2.80 15.91
N GLN A 78 10.28 -1.69 15.74
CA GLN A 78 11.54 -1.44 16.45
C GLN A 78 11.35 -1.04 17.91
N SER A 79 10.14 -0.62 18.30
CA SER A 79 9.85 -0.31 19.68
C SER A 79 9.96 -1.58 20.54
N LYS A 80 10.62 -1.46 21.69
CA LYS A 80 10.89 -2.59 22.59
C LYS A 80 9.67 -2.99 23.42
N LEU A 81 8.45 -2.86 22.88
CA LEU A 81 7.21 -3.10 23.63
C LEU A 81 7.10 -4.56 24.10
N GLY A 82 7.42 -5.54 23.24
CA GLY A 82 7.43 -6.95 23.62
C GLY A 82 8.43 -7.27 24.75
N PRO A 83 9.73 -6.96 24.58
CA PRO A 83 10.72 -7.12 25.65
C PRO A 83 10.37 -6.37 26.94
N SER A 84 9.80 -5.17 26.84
CA SER A 84 9.36 -4.39 28.00
C SER A 84 8.22 -5.06 28.76
N LEU A 85 7.24 -5.63 28.06
CA LEU A 85 6.14 -6.38 28.68
C LEU A 85 6.64 -7.65 29.37
N ILE A 86 7.60 -8.35 28.77
CA ILE A 86 8.22 -9.53 29.40
C ILE A 86 8.97 -9.11 30.67
N ALA A 87 9.71 -8.00 30.64
CA ALA A 87 10.41 -7.49 31.82
C ALA A 87 9.44 -7.10 32.95
N ILE A 88 8.30 -6.49 32.63
CA ILE A 88 7.25 -6.17 33.61
C ILE A 88 6.64 -7.45 34.19
N ALA A 89 6.33 -8.45 33.35
CA ALA A 89 5.80 -9.73 33.81
C ALA A 89 6.78 -10.45 34.75
N MET A 90 8.06 -10.51 34.38
CA MET A 90 9.10 -11.10 35.24
C MET A 90 9.27 -10.33 36.56
N ALA A 91 9.21 -8.99 36.53
CA ALA A 91 9.27 -8.17 37.74
C ALA A 91 8.06 -8.39 38.66
N ALA A 92 6.87 -8.61 38.09
CA ALA A 92 5.66 -8.96 38.84
C ALA A 92 5.75 -10.37 39.44
N GLU A 93 6.18 -11.38 38.67
CA GLU A 93 6.34 -12.76 39.12
C GLU A 93 7.37 -12.90 40.25
N THR A 94 8.47 -12.13 40.18
CA THR A 94 9.51 -12.13 41.21
C THR A 94 9.16 -11.29 42.44
N GLY A 95 7.98 -10.66 42.46
CA GLY A 95 7.54 -9.77 43.55
C GLY A 95 8.31 -8.45 43.65
N SER A 96 9.16 -8.15 42.66
CA SER A 96 9.94 -6.92 42.58
C SER A 96 9.08 -5.71 42.15
N LEU A 97 7.99 -5.98 41.44
CA LEU A 97 6.97 -4.99 41.07
C LEU A 97 5.70 -5.22 41.90
N PRO A 98 5.32 -4.30 42.80
CA PRO A 98 4.05 -4.39 43.50
C PRO A 98 2.90 -4.18 42.50
N VAL A 99 2.17 -5.24 42.20
CA VAL A 99 1.00 -5.19 41.31
C VAL A 99 -0.19 -4.67 42.10
N THR A 100 -0.33 -3.34 42.13
CA THR A 100 -1.51 -2.68 42.69
C THR A 100 -2.68 -2.80 41.70
N PRO A 101 -3.94 -2.76 42.19
CA PRO A 101 -5.11 -2.77 41.31
C PRO A 101 -5.09 -1.60 40.31
N GLU A 102 -4.67 -0.41 40.75
CA GLU A 102 -4.51 0.79 39.91
C GLU A 102 -3.50 0.55 38.76
N LEU A 103 -2.33 -0.02 39.07
CA LEU A 103 -1.32 -0.35 38.05
C LEU A 103 -1.83 -1.39 37.05
N SER A 104 -2.59 -2.38 37.53
CA SER A 104 -3.18 -3.40 36.66
C SER A 104 -4.17 -2.80 35.67
N GLU A 105 -4.96 -1.83 36.12
CA GLU A 105 -5.94 -1.12 35.30
C GLU A 105 -5.25 -0.23 34.26
N GLU A 106 -4.20 0.49 34.64
CA GLU A 106 -3.35 1.27 33.71
C GLU A 106 -2.69 0.39 32.65
N LEU A 107 -2.20 -0.80 33.02
CA LEU A 107 -1.61 -1.75 32.08
C LEU A 107 -2.65 -2.32 31.11
N HIS A 108 -3.84 -2.66 31.59
CA HIS A 108 -4.94 -3.09 30.73
C HIS A 108 -5.36 -2.00 29.75
N GLN A 109 -5.44 -0.75 30.22
CA GLN A 109 -5.76 0.41 29.39
C GLN A 109 -4.68 0.66 28.32
N ALA A 110 -3.40 0.61 28.70
CA ALA A 110 -2.29 0.72 27.74
C ALA A 110 -2.32 -0.40 26.68
N CYS A 111 -2.57 -1.64 27.09
CA CYS A 111 -2.74 -2.77 26.17
C CYS A 111 -3.91 -2.56 25.20
N HIS A 112 -5.02 -2.00 25.70
CA HIS A 112 -6.18 -1.68 24.88
C HIS A 112 -5.83 -0.62 23.83
N ASP A 113 -5.18 0.47 24.24
CA ASP A 113 -4.82 1.58 23.36
C ASP A 113 -3.82 1.14 22.28
N MET A 114 -2.85 0.30 22.63
CA MET A 114 -1.97 -0.33 21.65
C MET A 114 -2.72 -1.19 20.63
N ARG A 115 -3.73 -1.96 21.06
CA ARG A 115 -4.56 -2.77 20.17
C ARG A 115 -5.40 -1.89 19.23
N LYS A 116 -5.93 -0.77 19.72
CA LYS A 116 -6.61 0.26 18.90
C LYS A 116 -5.67 0.84 17.84
N ILE A 117 -4.49 1.32 18.23
CA ILE A 117 -3.51 1.87 17.28
C ILE A 117 -3.16 0.83 16.19
N ARG A 118 -2.91 -0.43 16.59
CA ARG A 118 -2.60 -1.52 15.66
C ARG A 118 -3.74 -1.77 14.66
N THR A 119 -4.97 -1.92 15.16
CA THR A 119 -6.15 -2.20 14.32
C THR A 119 -6.46 -1.05 13.37
N THR A 120 -6.39 0.21 13.85
CA THR A 120 -6.56 1.40 13.00
C THR A 120 -5.53 1.44 11.88
N LEU A 121 -4.24 1.20 12.17
CA LEU A 121 -3.19 1.21 11.15
C LEU A 121 -3.36 0.09 10.12
N ILE A 122 -3.71 -1.12 10.55
CA ILE A 122 -3.92 -2.26 9.66
C ILE A 122 -5.14 -2.06 8.77
N SER A 123 -6.23 -1.49 9.33
CA SER A 123 -7.44 -1.14 8.58
C SER A 123 -7.17 -0.05 7.53
N ALA A 124 -6.38 0.98 7.88
CA ALA A 124 -6.01 2.06 6.96
C ALA A 124 -5.17 1.56 5.78
N LEU A 125 -4.44 0.46 5.95
CA LEU A 125 -3.67 -0.21 4.90
C LEU A 125 -4.49 -1.19 4.05
N GLY A 126 -5.76 -1.45 4.42
CA GLY A 126 -6.60 -2.43 3.73
C GLY A 126 -6.12 -3.88 3.88
N ILE A 127 -5.30 -4.16 4.90
CA ILE A 127 -4.85 -5.52 5.23
C ILE A 127 -5.94 -6.14 6.12
N LYS A 128 -6.42 -7.34 5.78
CA LYS A 128 -7.31 -8.08 6.66
C LYS A 128 -6.51 -8.61 7.84
N LEU A 129 -6.86 -8.18 9.05
CA LEU A 129 -6.31 -8.73 10.27
C LEU A 129 -6.93 -10.12 10.48
N GLU A 130 -6.15 -11.17 10.26
CA GLU A 130 -6.48 -12.50 10.78
C GLU A 130 -6.29 -12.41 12.30
N GLU A 131 -7.38 -12.21 13.04
CA GLU A 131 -7.37 -12.33 14.49
C GLU A 131 -7.11 -13.81 14.81
N ARG A 132 -5.85 -14.13 15.17
CA ARG A 132 -5.54 -15.44 15.74
C ARG A 132 -6.11 -15.49 17.17
N PRO A 133 -6.89 -16.53 17.51
CA PRO A 133 -7.53 -16.69 18.81
C PRO A 133 -6.51 -16.78 19.96
#